data_AF-A0A5K3FCD4-F1
#
_entry.id   AF-A0A5K3FCD4-F1
#
_cell.length_a   1.000
_cell.length_b   1.000
_cell.length_c   1.000
_cell.angle_alpha   90.00
_cell.angle_beta   90.00
_cell.angle_gamma   90.00
#
_symmetry.space_group_name_H-M   'P 1'
#
loop_
_entity.id
_entity.type
_entity.pdbx_description
1 polymer ?
#
loop_
_entity_poly.entity_id
_entity_poly.type
_entity_poly.pdbx_seq_one_letter_code
_entity_poly.pdbx_strand_id
1 'polypeptide(L)'
;MSLVDQLREELKAEELPVDEPDLLNDDVILWNYLKARNSSVSQAAAMLRKSIEWRRVVRPREIRCSGCCLKPGTHSIRQVGFDNAGRPIIYSSFTQATTQRNSTADAMAHLIYVLENAIRTMPPGISQWILVIDCQ
;
A
#
# COMPACT_ATOMS: atom_id res chain seq x y z
N MET A 1 5.82 -28.15 -4.88
CA MET A 1 5.45 -27.02 -4.00
C MET A 1 5.90 -25.73 -4.67
N SER A 2 4.97 -24.81 -4.96
CA SER A 2 5.31 -23.55 -5.64
C SER A 2 6.19 -22.65 -4.74
N LEU A 3 6.81 -21.61 -5.30
CA LEU A 3 7.56 -20.64 -4.50
C LEU A 3 6.64 -19.87 -3.53
N VAL A 4 5.39 -19.64 -3.93
CA VAL A 4 4.37 -19.02 -3.08
C VAL A 4 4.04 -19.92 -1.89
N ASP A 5 3.86 -21.23 -2.12
CA ASP A 5 3.64 -22.21 -1.04
C ASP A 5 4.84 -22.29 -0.08
N GLN A 6 6.07 -22.26 -0.62
CA GLN A 6 7.29 -22.23 0.19
C GLN A 6 7.37 -20.98 1.07
N LEU A 7 7.06 -19.81 0.51
CA LEU A 7 7.05 -18.56 1.26
C LEU A 7 5.96 -18.56 2.34
N ARG A 8 4.75 -19.03 2.00
CA ARG A 8 3.66 -19.16 2.95
C ARG A 8 4.02 -20.08 4.11
N GLU A 9 4.62 -21.22 3.81
CA GLU A 9 5.07 -22.19 4.81
C GLU A 9 6.16 -21.61 5.71
N GLU A 10 7.10 -20.83 5.16
CA GLU A 10 8.14 -20.14 5.95
C GLU A 10 7.56 -19.10 6.93
N LEU A 11 6.40 -18.52 6.61
CA LEU A 11 5.75 -17.46 7.39
C LEU A 11 4.56 -17.95 8.22
N LYS A 12 4.23 -19.25 8.21
CA LYS A 12 3.02 -19.80 8.85
C LYS A 12 2.90 -19.54 10.35
N ALA A 13 4.03 -19.32 11.03
CA ALA A 13 4.10 -19.09 12.47
C ALA A 13 4.16 -17.61 12.84
N GLU A 14 4.18 -16.71 11.85
CA GLU A 14 4.21 -15.27 12.09
C GLU A 14 2.86 -14.79 12.63
N GLU A 15 2.92 -13.92 13.64
CA GLU A 15 1.74 -13.26 14.18
C GLU A 15 1.28 -12.14 13.22
N LEU A 16 0.11 -12.30 12.62
CA LEU A 16 -0.42 -11.37 11.64
C LEU A 16 -1.10 -10.15 12.30
N PRO A 17 -1.24 -9.01 11.58
CA PRO A 17 -2.01 -7.87 12.07
C PRO A 17 -3.47 -8.27 12.34
N VAL A 18 -4.02 -7.78 13.46
CA VAL A 18 -5.39 -8.12 13.90
C VAL A 18 -6.45 -7.76 12.85
N ASP A 19 -6.24 -6.67 12.12
CA ASP A 19 -7.11 -6.17 11.05
C ASP A 19 -6.86 -6.83 9.68
N GLU A 20 -5.89 -7.75 9.60
CA GLU A 20 -5.44 -8.43 8.37
C GLU A 20 -5.12 -9.92 8.60
N PRO A 21 -6.04 -10.72 9.16
CA PRO A 21 -5.77 -12.14 9.46
C PRO A 21 -5.48 -12.97 8.20
N ASP A 22 -5.95 -12.53 7.03
CA ASP A 22 -5.80 -13.22 5.75
C ASP A 22 -4.63 -12.70 4.91
N LEU A 23 -3.71 -11.89 5.48
CA LEU A 23 -2.62 -11.26 4.72
C LEU A 23 -1.77 -12.26 3.90
N LEU A 24 -1.56 -13.47 4.42
CA LEU A 24 -0.79 -14.54 3.77
C LEU A 24 -1.63 -15.47 2.86
N ASN A 25 -2.95 -15.28 2.84
CA ASN A 25 -3.85 -16.04 1.97
C ASN A 25 -3.89 -15.47 0.55
N ASP A 26 -3.43 -14.23 0.36
CA ASP A 26 -3.36 -13.59 -0.95
C ASP A 26 -2.06 -13.95 -1.69
N ASP A 27 -2.17 -14.85 -2.67
CA ASP A 27 -1.08 -15.26 -3.56
C ASP A 27 -0.42 -14.08 -4.29
N VAL A 28 -1.20 -13.04 -4.61
CA VAL A 28 -0.70 -11.86 -5.34
C VAL A 28 0.24 -11.07 -4.44
N ILE A 29 -0.10 -10.92 -3.14
CA ILE A 29 0.79 -10.28 -2.17
C ILE A 29 2.08 -11.07 -2.06
N LEU A 30 2.02 -12.38 -1.81
CA LEU A 30 3.22 -13.22 -1.67
C LEU A 30 4.10 -13.17 -2.94
N TRP A 31 3.48 -13.22 -4.11
CA TRP A 31 4.17 -13.10 -5.38
C TRP A 31 4.89 -11.75 -5.56
N ASN A 32 4.29 -10.65 -5.11
CA ASN A 32 4.93 -9.33 -5.19
C ASN A 32 6.22 -9.27 -4.36
N TYR A 33 6.26 -9.87 -3.16
CA TYR A 33 7.48 -9.94 -2.34
C TYR A 33 8.54 -10.84 -2.97
N LEU A 34 8.15 -11.98 -3.54
CA LEU A 34 9.04 -12.86 -4.31
C LEU A 34 9.65 -12.11 -5.50
N LYS A 35 8.82 -11.45 -6.31
CA LYS A 35 9.25 -10.66 -7.46
C LYS A 35 10.23 -9.55 -7.06
N ALA A 36 9.98 -8.86 -5.94
CA ALA A 36 10.86 -7.81 -5.42
C ALA A 36 12.22 -8.33 -4.90
N ARG A 37 12.37 -9.65 -4.71
CA ARG A 37 13.59 -10.30 -4.20
C ARG A 37 14.11 -11.37 -5.15
N ASN A 38 13.90 -11.20 -6.45
CA ASN A 38 14.38 -12.11 -7.49
C ASN A 38 14.03 -13.58 -7.21
N SER A 39 12.82 -13.82 -6.71
CA SER A 39 12.29 -15.14 -6.35
C SER A 39 13.03 -15.85 -5.21
N SER A 40 13.84 -15.14 -4.42
CA SER A 40 14.45 -15.68 -3.20
C SER A 40 13.43 -15.74 -2.07
N VAL A 41 13.06 -16.95 -1.66
CA VAL A 41 12.08 -17.18 -0.58
C VAL A 41 12.53 -16.56 0.73
N SER A 42 13.78 -16.81 1.16
CA SER A 42 14.31 -16.29 2.42
C SER A 42 14.38 -14.75 2.47
N GLN A 43 14.80 -14.11 1.37
CA GLN A 43 14.84 -12.64 1.30
C GLN A 43 13.43 -12.03 1.22
N ALA A 44 12.50 -12.68 0.52
CA ALA A 44 11.11 -12.26 0.46
C ALA A 44 10.46 -12.37 1.86
N ALA A 45 10.69 -13.47 2.57
CA ALA A 45 10.21 -13.68 3.93
C ALA A 45 10.79 -12.63 4.90
N ALA A 46 12.09 -12.36 4.85
CA ALA A 46 12.71 -11.31 5.67
C ALA A 46 12.12 -9.91 5.40
N MET A 47 11.78 -9.61 4.14
CA MET A 47 11.11 -8.35 3.79
C MET A 47 9.66 -8.32 4.30
N LEU A 48 8.91 -9.42 4.10
CA LEU A 48 7.50 -9.51 4.51
C LEU A 48 7.33 -9.49 6.04
N ARG A 49 8.25 -10.09 6.81
CA ARG A 49 8.27 -9.97 8.29
C ARG A 49 8.34 -8.53 8.76
N LYS A 50 9.21 -7.71 8.16
CA LYS A 50 9.32 -6.27 8.48
C LYS A 50 8.03 -5.53 8.15
N SER A 51 7.38 -5.90 7.04
CA SER A 51 6.09 -5.33 6.66
C SER A 51 4.98 -5.76 7.63
N ILE A 52 4.93 -7.02 8.06
CA ILE A 52 3.98 -7.53 9.07
C ILE A 52 4.15 -6.75 10.38
N GLU A 53 5.38 -6.63 10.89
CA GLU A 53 5.69 -5.88 12.10
C GLU A 53 5.23 -4.41 11.98
N TRP A 54 5.57 -3.76 10.86
CA TRP A 54 5.14 -2.38 10.61
C TRP A 54 3.62 -2.24 10.57
N ARG A 55 2.91 -3.17 9.91
CA ARG A 55 1.44 -3.14 9.83
C ARG A 55 0.78 -3.36 11.19
N ARG A 56 1.36 -4.20 12.06
CA ARG A 56 0.90 -4.38 13.45
C ARG A 56 0.98 -3.09 14.28
N VAL A 57 2.07 -2.32 14.11
CA VAL A 57 2.30 -1.08 14.87
C VAL A 57 1.53 0.09 14.27
N VAL A 58 1.59 0.28 12.96
CA VAL A 58 1.07 1.46 12.28
C VAL A 58 -0.41 1.34 11.91
N ARG A 59 -0.95 0.12 11.81
CA ARG A 59 -2.37 -0.17 11.50
C ARG A 59 -2.89 0.65 10.32
N PRO A 60 -2.25 0.52 9.14
CA PRO A 60 -2.45 1.45 8.02
C PRO A 60 -3.90 1.50 7.51
N ARG A 61 -4.65 0.40 7.64
CA ARG A 61 -6.08 0.31 7.25
C ARG A 61 -7.00 1.22 8.07
N GLU A 62 -6.59 1.59 9.28
CA GLU A 62 -7.33 2.41 10.23
C GLU A 62 -6.98 3.89 10.12
N ILE A 63 -5.85 4.23 9.47
CA ILE A 63 -5.43 5.61 9.28
C ILE A 63 -6.51 6.39 8.53
N ARG A 64 -6.75 7.61 8.99
CA ARG A 64 -7.62 8.60 8.35
C ARG A 64 -6.87 9.92 8.28
N CYS A 65 -6.99 10.60 7.14
CA CYS A 65 -6.42 11.94 7.00
C CYS A 65 -7.35 12.98 7.63
N SER A 66 -6.99 13.46 8.82
CA SER A 66 -7.72 14.52 9.53
C SER A 66 -7.85 15.81 8.70
N GLY A 67 -6.76 16.22 8.03
CA GLY A 67 -6.75 17.40 7.16
C GLY A 67 -7.77 17.31 6.02
N CYS A 68 -7.85 16.16 5.33
CA CYS A 68 -8.82 15.94 4.27
C CYS A 68 -10.26 15.80 4.79
N CYS A 69 -10.46 15.26 6.00
CA CYS A 69 -11.77 15.24 6.65
C CYS A 69 -12.28 16.65 6.99
N LEU A 70 -11.37 17.54 7.42
CA LEU A 70 -11.72 18.93 7.75
C LEU A 70 -11.90 19.78 6.49
N LYS A 71 -10.97 19.65 5.54
CA LYS A 71 -10.96 20.40 4.28
C LYS A 71 -10.55 19.47 3.13
N PRO A 72 -11.52 19.04 2.30
CA PRO A 72 -11.20 18.28 1.08
C PRO A 72 -10.19 19.04 0.22
N GLY A 73 -9.21 18.31 -0.33
CA GLY A 73 -8.13 18.91 -1.13
C GLY A 73 -6.98 19.52 -0.31
N THR A 74 -6.87 19.20 0.99
CA THR A 74 -5.72 19.61 1.82
C THR A 74 -4.39 19.05 1.29
N HIS A 75 -4.42 17.85 0.75
CA HIS A 75 -3.23 17.19 0.19
C HIS A 75 -3.32 17.11 -1.33
N SER A 76 -2.16 17.21 -1.98
CA SER A 76 -2.06 17.19 -3.44
C SER A 76 -2.29 15.81 -4.07
N ILE A 77 -2.02 14.74 -3.31
CA ILE A 77 -2.12 13.35 -3.77
C ILE A 77 -3.51 12.77 -3.50
N ARG A 78 -4.10 12.12 -4.50
CA ARG A 78 -5.43 11.48 -4.41
C ARG A 78 -5.63 10.40 -5.47
N GLN A 79 -6.47 9.41 -5.19
CA GLN A 79 -6.97 8.50 -6.22
C GLN A 79 -8.05 9.22 -7.05
N VAL A 80 -7.94 9.17 -8.38
CA VAL A 80 -8.82 9.91 -9.31
C VAL A 80 -9.65 9.02 -10.22
N GLY A 81 -9.41 7.70 -10.22
CA GLY A 81 -10.15 6.75 -11.05
C GLY A 81 -9.38 5.46 -11.28
N PHE A 82 -9.68 4.81 -12.41
CA PHE A 82 -9.04 3.59 -12.87
C PHE A 82 -8.65 3.73 -14.34
N ASP A 83 -7.60 3.04 -14.75
CA ASP A 83 -7.26 2.93 -16.17
C ASP A 83 -8.07 1.81 -16.86
N ASN A 84 -7.83 1.60 -18.15
CA ASN A 84 -8.54 0.57 -18.94
C ASN A 84 -8.27 -0.88 -18.45
N ALA A 85 -7.22 -1.09 -17.65
CA ALA A 85 -6.89 -2.39 -17.05
C ALA A 85 -7.44 -2.52 -15.61
N GLY A 86 -8.19 -1.53 -15.11
CA GLY A 86 -8.72 -1.52 -13.75
C GLY A 86 -7.69 -1.18 -12.67
N ARG A 87 -6.51 -0.65 -13.04
CA ARG A 87 -5.49 -0.20 -12.08
C ARG A 87 -5.92 1.15 -11.49
N PRO A 88 -5.91 1.31 -10.15
CA PRO A 88 -6.17 2.60 -9.52
C PRO A 88 -5.18 3.67 -10.04
N ILE A 89 -5.70 4.83 -10.40
CA ILE A 89 -4.89 5.99 -10.79
C ILE A 89 -4.77 6.93 -9.59
N ILE A 90 -3.55 7.14 -9.13
CA ILE A 90 -3.18 8.11 -8.10
C ILE A 90 -2.58 9.31 -8.83
N TYR A 91 -3.12 10.50 -8.59
CA TYR A 91 -2.64 11.76 -9.16
C TYR A 91 -2.09 12.66 -8.06
N SER A 92 -0.99 13.34 -8.35
CA SER A 92 -0.40 14.39 -7.51
C SER A 92 0.02 15.58 -8.35
N SER A 93 -0.14 16.81 -7.83
CA SER A 93 0.24 18.07 -8.50
C SER A 93 1.19 18.90 -7.63
N PHE A 94 2.30 19.35 -8.21
CA PHE A 94 3.28 20.20 -7.53
C PHE A 94 2.72 21.58 -7.19
N THR A 95 1.93 22.18 -8.08
CA THR A 95 1.24 23.45 -7.82
C THR A 95 0.36 23.38 -6.57
N GLN A 96 -0.33 22.25 -6.35
CA GLN A 96 -1.15 22.06 -5.15
C GLN A 96 -0.29 21.81 -3.91
N ALA A 97 0.80 21.06 -4.05
CA ALA A 97 1.71 20.71 -2.96
C ALA A 97 2.42 21.95 -2.35
N THR A 98 2.74 22.95 -3.16
CA THR A 98 3.42 24.18 -2.70
C THR A 98 2.52 25.13 -1.92
N THR A 99 1.19 25.05 -2.13
CA THR A 99 0.23 25.96 -1.49
C THR A 99 -0.10 25.61 -0.03
N GLN A 100 0.21 24.39 0.43
CA GLN A 100 -0.18 23.92 1.76
C GLN A 100 1.01 23.36 2.54
N ARG A 101 1.35 24.01 3.66
CA ARG A 101 2.36 23.51 4.61
C ARG A 101 1.75 22.45 5.50
N ASN A 102 1.82 21.19 5.08
CA ASN A 102 1.47 20.04 5.91
C ASN A 102 2.67 19.62 6.77
N SER A 103 2.43 19.13 7.98
CA SER A 103 3.50 18.50 8.75
C SER A 103 3.94 17.20 8.06
N THR A 104 5.19 16.76 8.29
CA THR A 104 5.68 15.48 7.76
C THR A 104 4.79 14.32 8.20
N ALA A 105 4.30 14.35 9.44
CA ALA A 105 3.41 13.33 9.98
C ALA A 105 2.06 13.29 9.25
N ASP A 106 1.45 14.46 8.98
CA ASP A 106 0.18 14.54 8.25
C ASP A 106 0.33 14.07 6.80
N ALA A 107 1.41 14.49 6.14
CA ALA A 107 1.72 14.07 4.77
C ALA A 107 1.93 12.54 4.68
N MET A 108 2.64 11.95 5.64
CA MET A 108 2.84 10.51 5.73
C MET A 108 1.52 9.76 5.99
N ALA A 109 0.71 10.22 6.95
CA ALA A 109 -0.59 9.61 7.24
C ALA A 109 -1.52 9.66 6.03
N HIS A 110 -1.55 10.79 5.31
CA HIS A 110 -2.34 10.92 4.10
C HIS A 110 -1.82 10.05 2.95
N LEU A 111 -0.50 9.93 2.78
CA LEU A 111 0.08 9.03 1.77
C LEU A 111 -0.30 7.57 2.05
N ILE A 112 -0.17 7.10 3.29
CA ILE A 112 -0.57 5.74 3.67
C ILE A 112 -2.06 5.54 3.41
N TYR A 113 -2.90 6.49 3.82
CA TYR A 113 -4.34 6.45 3.57
C TYR A 113 -4.67 6.32 2.07
N VAL A 114 -4.03 7.10 1.20
CA VAL A 114 -4.28 7.04 -0.25
C VAL A 114 -3.82 5.71 -0.85
N LEU A 115 -2.65 5.19 -0.44
CA LEU A 115 -2.14 3.91 -0.94
C LEU A 115 -2.99 2.73 -0.48
N GLU A 116 -3.40 2.69 0.79
CA GLU A 116 -4.29 1.63 1.30
C GLU A 116 -5.67 1.69 0.66
N ASN A 117 -6.20 2.88 0.38
CA ASN A 117 -7.44 3.00 -0.39
C ASN A 117 -7.29 2.52 -1.83
N ALA A 118 -6.17 2.84 -2.48
CA ALA A 118 -5.89 2.33 -3.82
C ALA A 118 -5.89 0.81 -3.83
N ILE A 119 -5.16 0.17 -2.89
CA ILE A 119 -5.13 -1.30 -2.72
C ILE A 119 -6.54 -1.86 -2.48
N ARG A 120 -7.33 -1.26 -1.59
CA ARG A 120 -8.71 -1.70 -1.30
C ARG A 120 -9.65 -1.68 -2.50
N THR A 121 -9.39 -0.78 -3.44
CA THR A 121 -10.21 -0.65 -4.65
C THR A 121 -9.68 -1.43 -5.84
N MET A 122 -8.55 -2.14 -5.70
CA MET A 122 -8.03 -2.99 -6.77
C MET A 122 -8.96 -4.18 -7.02
N PRO A 123 -9.34 -4.44 -8.29
CA PRO A 123 -10.02 -5.67 -8.65
C PRO A 123 -9.15 -6.91 -8.36
N PRO A 124 -9.76 -8.09 -8.15
CA PRO A 124 -9.01 -9.34 -8.01
C PRO A 124 -8.04 -9.55 -9.18
N GLY A 125 -6.80 -9.91 -8.88
CA GLY A 125 -5.73 -10.12 -9.87
C GLY A 125 -4.98 -8.84 -10.29
N ILE A 126 -5.43 -7.66 -9.89
CA ILE A 126 -4.69 -6.41 -10.08
C ILE A 126 -3.79 -6.15 -8.87
N SER A 127 -2.51 -5.90 -9.12
CA SER A 127 -1.48 -5.69 -8.08
C SER A 127 -0.68 -4.40 -8.23
N GLN A 128 -1.09 -3.55 -9.16
CA GLN A 128 -0.38 -2.33 -9.54
C GLN A 128 -1.33 -1.14 -9.57
N TRP A 129 -0.81 0.04 -9.22
CA TRP A 129 -1.45 1.33 -9.43
C TRP A 129 -0.64 2.16 -10.43
N ILE A 130 -1.28 3.19 -10.99
CA ILE A 130 -0.62 4.20 -11.82
C ILE A 130 -0.44 5.46 -10.98
N LEU A 131 0.79 5.98 -10.92
CA LEU A 131 1.07 7.28 -10.31
C LEU A 131 1.32 8.31 -11.41
N VAL A 132 0.44 9.31 -11.50
CA VAL A 132 0.59 10.48 -12.36
C VAL A 132 1.08 11.64 -11.51
N ILE A 133 2.25 12.16 -11.86
CA ILE A 133 2.82 13.34 -11.21
C ILE A 133 2.78 14.48 -12.21
N ASP A 134 1.96 15.47 -11.89
CA ASP A 134 1.91 16.74 -12.59
C ASP A 134 2.94 17.69 -11.96
N CYS A 135 4.03 17.88 -12.69
CA CYS A 135 5.17 18.68 -12.26
C CYS A 135 5.09 20.14 -12.74
N GLN A 136 3.96 20.57 -13.30
CA GLN A 136 3.77 21.95 -13.76
C GLN A 136 3.68 22.95 -12.59
#